data_AF-A0A4Q3E1S8-F1
#
_entry.id   AF-A0A4Q3E1S8-F1
#
_cell.length_a   1.000
_cell.length_b   1.000
_cell.length_c   1.000
_cell.angle_alpha   90.00
_cell.angle_beta   90.00
_cell.angle_gamma   90.00
#
_symmetry.space_group_name_H-M   'P 1'
#
loop_
_entity.id
_entity.type
_entity.pdbx_description
1 polymer ?
#
loop_
_entity_poly.entity_id
_entity_poly.type
_entity_poly.pdbx_seq_one_letter_code
_entity_poly.pdbx_strand_id
1 'polypeptide(L)' 'MRDITTSKEKLLKKIRKALLEKRDNPYPNLEDQPLYPPIDDMLEVVFAEQFTAVSGQFIFCEDDIQFIEN' A
#
# COMPACT_ATOMS: atom_id res chain seq x y z
N MET A 1 -13.64 -39.44 -24.37
CA MET A 1 -14.05 -39.49 -22.95
C MET A 1 -14.13 -38.05 -22.46
N ARG A 2 -15.30 -37.53 -22.05
CA ARG A 2 -15.37 -36.15 -21.54
C ARG A 2 -14.79 -36.17 -20.13
N ASP A 3 -13.71 -35.44 -19.90
CA ASP A 3 -13.22 -35.19 -18.55
C ASP A 3 -14.22 -34.29 -17.81
N ILE A 4 -15.21 -34.90 -17.16
CA ILE A 4 -16.17 -34.22 -16.28
C ILE A 4 -15.44 -33.91 -14.98
N THR A 5 -14.55 -32.93 -15.02
CA THR A 5 -13.89 -32.42 -13.80
C THR A 5 -14.69 -31.25 -13.27
N THR A 6 -15.12 -31.35 -12.01
CA THR A 6 -15.86 -30.30 -11.33
C THR A 6 -14.97 -29.08 -11.11
N SER A 7 -15.58 -27.90 -10.94
CA SER A 7 -14.81 -26.67 -10.64
C SER A 7 -13.96 -26.81 -9.38
N LYS A 8 -14.45 -27.56 -8.38
CA LYS A 8 -13.72 -27.87 -7.14
C LYS A 8 -12.47 -28.70 -7.43
N GLU A 9 -12.56 -29.73 -8.26
CA GLU A 9 -11.39 -30.56 -8.62
C GLU A 9 -10.36 -29.78 -9.42
N LYS A 10 -10.80 -28.91 -10.35
CA LYS A 10 -9.88 -28.03 -11.08
C LYS A 10 -9.15 -27.07 -10.14
N LEU A 11 -9.84 -26.50 -9.16
CA LEU A 11 -9.24 -25.65 -8.13
C LEU A 11 -8.21 -26.42 -7.29
N LEU A 12 -8.60 -27.57 -6.74
CA LEU A 12 -7.73 -28.41 -5.92
C LEU A 12 -6.51 -28.90 -6.70
N LYS A 13 -6.65 -29.20 -8.00
CA LYS A 13 -5.53 -29.55 -8.87
C LYS A 13 -4.55 -28.39 -9.07
N LYS A 14 -5.04 -27.15 -9.22
CA LYS A 14 -4.20 -25.95 -9.29
C LYS A 14 -3.47 -25.68 -7.98
N ILE A 15 -4.15 -25.80 -6.84
CA ILE A 15 -3.53 -25.64 -5.51
C ILE A 15 -2.43 -26.68 -5.32
N ARG A 16 -2.73 -27.96 -5.58
CA ARG A 16 -1.75 -29.04 -5.47
C ARG A 16 -0.54 -28.81 -6.38
N LYS A 17 -0.77 -28.38 -7.63
CA LYS A 17 0.33 -28.05 -8.56
C LYS A 17 1.20 -26.91 -8.02
N ALA A 18 0.60 -25.84 -7.51
CA ALA A 18 1.32 -24.70 -6.94
C ALA A 18 2.16 -25.07 -5.70
N LEU A 19 1.71 -26.04 -4.90
CA LEU A 19 2.45 -26.52 -3.74
C LEU A 19 3.59 -27.48 -4.11
N LEU A 20 3.42 -28.28 -5.18
CA LEU A 20 4.45 -29.21 -5.67
C LEU A 20 5.53 -28.48 -6.48
N GLU A 21 5.12 -27.57 -7.36
CA GLU A 21 5.98 -26.71 -8.16
C GLU A 21 6.17 -25.37 -7.43
N LYS A 22 6.63 -25.44 -6.17
CA LYS A 22 6.90 -24.24 -5.38
C LYS A 22 7.97 -23.45 -6.12
N ARG A 23 7.58 -22.28 -6.65
CA ARG A 23 8.54 -21.38 -7.28
C ARG A 23 9.44 -20.82 -6.21
N ASP A 24 10.73 -20.75 -6.50
CA ASP A 24 11.67 -20.03 -5.66
C ASP A 24 11.19 -18.58 -5.51
N ASN A 25 11.40 -18.01 -4.33
CA ASN A 25 11.12 -16.60 -4.11
C ASN A 25 11.94 -15.79 -5.13
N PRO A 26 11.32 -14.99 -6.02
CA PRO A 26 12.04 -14.20 -7.00
C PRO A 26 12.96 -13.14 -6.36
N TYR A 27 12.72 -12.79 -5.10
CA TYR A 27 13.51 -11.84 -4.32
C TYR A 27 13.98 -12.49 -3.01
N PRO A 28 14.90 -13.46 -3.07
CA PRO A 28 15.34 -14.22 -1.89
C PRO A 28 16.16 -13.37 -0.91
N ASN A 29 16.81 -12.32 -1.42
CA ASN A 29 17.64 -11.38 -0.68
C ASN A 29 16.99 -9.99 -0.62
N LEU A 30 15.66 -9.95 -0.51
CA LEU A 30 14.98 -8.68 -0.30
C LEU A 30 15.42 -8.14 1.06
N GLU A 31 16.19 -7.05 1.06
CA GLU A 31 16.50 -6.32 2.27
C GLU A 31 15.26 -5.53 2.70
N ASP A 32 14.96 -5.53 4.00
CA ASP A 32 13.97 -4.63 4.56
C ASP A 32 14.52 -3.20 4.47
N GLN A 33 14.11 -2.49 3.42
CA GLN A 33 14.43 -1.09 3.21
C GLN A 33 13.18 -0.24 3.48
N PRO A 34 13.34 0.95 4.07
CA PRO A 34 12.22 1.87 4.24
C PRO A 34 11.62 2.22 2.88
N LEU A 35 10.32 1.98 2.73
CA LEU A 35 9.58 2.27 1.49
C LEU A 35 9.46 3.78 1.21
N TYR A 36 9.58 4.58 2.26
CA TYR A 36 9.51 6.03 2.21
C TYR A 36 10.85 6.63 2.64
N PRO A 37 11.28 7.72 2.01
CA PRO A 37 12.42 8.46 2.49
C PRO A 37 12.16 8.95 3.93
N PRO A 38 13.22 9.14 4.73
CA PRO A 38 13.08 9.80 6.01
C PRO A 38 12.48 11.20 5.80
N ILE A 39 11.65 11.61 6.76
CA ILE A 39 11.06 12.94 6.78
C ILE A 39 11.96 13.82 7.66
N ASP A 40 12.65 14.77 7.03
CA ASP A 40 13.58 15.69 7.70
C ASP A 40 12.87 16.98 8.18
N ASP A 41 11.66 17.23 7.68
CA ASP A 41 10.85 18.41 7.98
C ASP A 41 9.79 18.15 9.07
N MET A 42 9.14 19.22 9.53
CA MET A 42 8.01 19.12 10.44
C MET A 42 6.84 18.38 9.78
N LEU A 43 6.23 17.45 10.52
CA LEU A 43 5.15 16.61 10.00
C LEU A 43 3.93 17.43 9.54
N GLU A 44 3.67 18.54 10.23
CA GLU A 44 2.60 19.48 9.91
C GLU A 44 2.80 20.13 8.54
N VAL A 45 4.05 20.48 8.21
CA VAL A 45 4.42 21.08 6.92
C VAL A 45 4.29 20.04 5.81
N VAL A 46 4.87 18.86 6.01
CA VAL A 46 4.81 17.78 5.00
C VAL A 46 3.36 17.37 4.74
N PHE A 47 2.53 17.29 5.77
CA PHE A 47 1.11 17.03 5.61
C PHE A 47 0.41 18.12 4.78
N ALA A 48 0.64 19.40 5.11
CA ALA A 48 0.05 20.52 4.39
C ALA A 48 0.41 20.51 2.89
N GLU A 49 1.69 20.26 2.58
CA GLU A 49 2.18 20.18 1.21
C GLU A 49 1.54 19.02 0.43
N GLN A 50 1.59 17.81 0.99
CA GLN A 50 1.06 16.62 0.31
C GLN A 50 -0.46 16.68 0.16
N PHE A 51 -1.17 17.24 1.15
CA PHE A 51 -2.62 17.39 1.08
C PHE A 51 -3.02 18.45 0.05
N THR A 52 -2.29 19.57 -0.03
CA THR A 52 -2.53 20.61 -1.03
C THR A 52 -2.20 20.11 -2.44
N ALA A 53 -1.18 19.26 -2.61
CA ALA A 53 -0.83 18.65 -3.89
C ALA A 53 -1.95 17.79 -4.50
N VAL A 54 -2.83 17.22 -3.66
CA VAL A 54 -4.03 16.48 -4.09
C VAL A 54 -5.30 17.34 -4.08
N SER A 55 -5.14 18.66 -4.20
CA SER A 55 -6.22 19.66 -4.17
C SER A 55 -7.00 19.70 -2.85
N GLY A 56 -6.39 19.24 -1.76
CA GLY A 56 -6.90 19.47 -0.40
C GLY A 56 -6.73 20.93 0.01
N GLN A 57 -7.62 21.43 0.87
CA GLN A 57 -7.50 22.76 1.45
C GLN A 57 -6.97 22.65 2.87
N PHE A 58 -5.72 23.05 3.08
CA PHE A 58 -5.10 23.12 4.39
C PHE A 58 -5.13 24.57 4.90
N ILE A 59 -5.59 24.77 6.13
CA ILE A 59 -5.59 26.08 6.81
C ILE A 59 -4.88 25.88 8.15
N PHE A 60 -3.89 26.72 8.41
CA PHE A 60 -3.19 26.79 9.69
C PHE A 60 -3.60 28.06 10.43
N CYS A 61 -3.92 27.92 11.71
CA CYS A 61 -4.25 29.02 12.62
C CYS A 61 -3.33 28.90 13.84
N GLU A 62 -2.59 29.98 14.13
CA GLU A 62 -1.66 30.03 15.27
C GLU A 62 -2.40 30.17 16.61
N ASP A 63 -3.55 30.83 16.60
CA ASP A 63 -4.39 31.06 17.77
C ASP A 63 -5.90 31.00 17.45
N ASP A 64 -6.70 31.06 18.51
CA ASP A 64 -8.16 31.00 18.41
C ASP A 64 -8.77 32.19 17.64
N ILE A 65 -8.11 33.36 17.65
CA ILE A 65 -8.58 34.55 16.94
C ILE A 65 -8.43 34.32 15.44
N GLN A 66 -7.26 33.86 14.99
CA GLN A 66 -7.02 33.50 13.59
C GLN A 66 -7.97 32.41 13.12
N PHE A 67 -8.33 31.45 13.98
CA PHE A 67 -9.31 30.43 13.62
C PHE A 67 -10.72 30.99 13.42
N ILE A 68 -11.13 31.98 14.22
CA ILE A 68 -12.46 32.59 14.12
C ILE A 68 -12.58 33.53 12.91
N GLU A 69 -11.48 34.15 12.48
CA GLU A 69 -11.46 35.17 11.42
C GLU A 69 -11.26 34.62 9.99
N ASN A 70 -10.92 33.34 9.82
CA ASN A 70 -10.70 32.70 8.50
C ASN A 70 -11.97 32.12 7.85
#